data_AF-A0A0A2F2F6-F1
#
_entry.id   AF-A0A0A2F2F6-F1
#
_cell.length_a   1.000
_cell.length_b   1.000
_cell.length_c   1.000
_cell.angle_alpha   90.00
_cell.angle_beta   90.00
_cell.angle_gamma   90.00
#
_symmetry.space_group_name_H-M   'P 1'
#
loop_
_entity.id
_entity.type
_entity.pdbx_description
1 polymer ?
#
loop_
_entity_poly.entity_id
_entity_poly.type
_entity_poly.pdbx_seq_one_letter_code
_entity_poly.pdbx_strand_id
1 'polypeptide(L)'
;MECLPKRIIITDEELADGVNLGYYPDFKKQLEQNECKILSFDEFKAKKYPILDSLSLDFSSGENILLVLDPHSDGRYIDCLDADIEKKMVISKCIAYREILRSMGAKEIKIVHRTSDKTIVSKNMDIKANGRYGAGDMDVEANRTKKQRDKEEWIQTIEETTDSPETRSLQEIETIMMQYSLYHDTNLIALYNRLKSNQKLNGIKQKINITFSSEVENSTKFAINLKGNFGEVISFGSAFGAENTKEVIQKFEQTIEVKF
;
A
#
# COMPACT_ATOMS: atom_id res chain seq x y z
N MET A 1 -12.31 -11.69 -16.53
CA MET A 1 -11.89 -10.32 -16.13
C MET A 1 -10.40 -10.24 -16.40
N GLU A 2 -9.92 -9.19 -17.06
CA GLU A 2 -8.47 -8.90 -17.08
C GLU A 2 -8.04 -8.67 -15.62
N CYS A 3 -6.95 -9.33 -15.17
CA CYS A 3 -6.36 -9.00 -13.88
C CYS A 3 -5.80 -7.58 -13.95
N LEU A 4 -6.22 -6.72 -13.03
CA LEU A 4 -5.64 -5.38 -12.89
C LEU A 4 -4.16 -5.50 -12.51
N PRO A 5 -3.25 -4.79 -13.19
CA PRO A 5 -1.83 -4.82 -12.83
C PRO A 5 -1.61 -4.23 -11.44
N LYS A 6 -0.70 -4.79 -10.65
CA LYS A 6 -0.40 -4.27 -9.30
C LYS A 6 0.12 -2.84 -9.34
N ARG A 7 0.82 -2.48 -10.40
CA ARG A 7 1.43 -1.16 -10.58
C ARG A 7 1.25 -0.67 -12.01
N ILE A 8 1.10 0.63 -12.18
CA ILE A 8 1.09 1.27 -13.49
C ILE A 8 2.09 2.41 -13.47
N ILE A 9 3.00 2.43 -14.44
CA ILE A 9 3.83 3.60 -14.74
C ILE A 9 3.17 4.31 -15.91
N ILE A 10 2.85 5.59 -15.72
CA ILE A 10 2.40 6.47 -16.79
C ILE A 10 3.58 7.32 -17.22
N THR A 11 3.85 7.32 -18.53
CA THR A 11 5.00 7.97 -19.16
C THR A 11 4.62 8.62 -20.49
N ASP A 12 5.58 9.22 -21.18
CA ASP A 12 5.43 9.70 -22.55
C ASP A 12 5.30 8.53 -23.55
N GLU A 13 4.75 8.84 -24.73
CA GLU A 13 4.46 7.84 -25.76
C GLU A 13 5.73 7.16 -26.30
N GLU A 14 6.83 7.90 -26.44
CA GLU A 14 8.09 7.37 -26.97
C GLU A 14 8.67 6.30 -26.05
N LEU A 15 8.69 6.54 -24.74
CA LEU A 15 9.16 5.53 -23.78
C LEU A 15 8.23 4.33 -23.71
N ALA A 16 6.91 4.54 -23.64
CA ALA A 16 5.95 3.45 -23.57
C ALA A 16 6.06 2.51 -24.78
N ASP A 17 6.09 3.08 -25.98
CA ASP A 17 6.25 2.34 -27.22
C ASP A 17 7.64 1.70 -27.31
N GLY A 18 8.68 2.42 -26.89
CA GLY A 18 10.04 1.92 -26.83
C GLY A 18 10.17 0.63 -26.02
N VAL A 19 9.54 0.59 -24.85
CA VAL A 19 9.49 -0.61 -24.00
C VAL A 19 8.66 -1.72 -24.63
N ASN A 20 7.49 -1.39 -25.18
CA ASN A 20 6.59 -2.38 -25.78
C ASN A 20 7.21 -3.05 -27.02
N LEU A 21 7.93 -2.28 -27.84
CA LEU A 21 8.68 -2.74 -29.02
C LEU A 21 10.00 -3.46 -28.66
N GLY A 22 10.41 -3.43 -27.40
CA GLY A 22 11.55 -4.20 -26.89
C GLY A 22 12.91 -3.49 -26.97
N TYR A 23 12.93 -2.17 -27.13
CA TYR A 23 14.18 -1.39 -27.12
C TYR A 23 14.86 -1.35 -25.74
N TYR A 24 14.09 -1.59 -24.67
CA TYR A 24 14.59 -1.64 -23.28
C TYR A 24 14.31 -3.01 -22.64
N PRO A 25 15.01 -4.08 -23.05
CA PRO A 25 14.68 -5.45 -22.64
C PRO A 25 14.87 -5.68 -21.14
N ASP A 26 15.93 -5.15 -20.53
CA ASP A 26 16.18 -5.29 -19.09
C ASP A 26 15.17 -4.52 -18.25
N PHE A 27 14.78 -3.33 -18.71
CA PHE A 27 13.74 -2.53 -18.06
C PHE A 27 12.38 -3.24 -18.14
N LYS A 28 12.01 -3.73 -19.34
CA LYS A 28 10.79 -4.52 -19.55
C LYS A 28 10.73 -5.74 -18.62
N LYS A 29 11.83 -6.47 -18.49
CA LYS A 29 11.92 -7.62 -17.58
C LYS A 29 11.68 -7.22 -16.12
N GLN A 30 12.21 -6.08 -15.67
CA GLN A 30 11.97 -5.58 -14.32
C GLN A 30 10.51 -5.20 -14.09
N LEU A 31 9.85 -4.59 -15.09
CA LEU A 31 8.43 -4.28 -15.04
C LEU A 31 7.58 -5.55 -14.91
N GLU A 32 7.83 -6.56 -15.76
CA GLU A 32 7.12 -7.84 -15.76
C GLU A 32 7.27 -8.60 -14.43
N GLN A 33 8.49 -8.69 -13.90
CA GLN A 33 8.77 -9.35 -12.61
C GLN A 33 8.04 -8.71 -11.43
N ASN A 34 7.69 -7.43 -11.53
CA ASN A 34 7.01 -6.66 -10.50
C ASN A 34 5.52 -6.42 -10.81
N GLU A 35 4.95 -7.15 -11.77
CA GLU A 35 3.56 -7.02 -12.21
C GLU A 35 3.19 -5.56 -12.52
N CYS A 36 4.16 -4.83 -13.10
CA CYS A 36 4.05 -3.42 -13.42
C CYS A 36 3.79 -3.26 -14.91
N LYS A 37 2.74 -2.50 -15.23
CA LYS A 37 2.42 -2.12 -16.61
C LYS A 37 2.95 -0.73 -16.89
N ILE A 38 3.58 -0.53 -18.03
CA ILE A 38 3.91 0.81 -18.54
C ILE A 38 2.86 1.22 -19.57
N LEU A 39 2.41 2.46 -19.51
CA LEU A 39 1.40 3.02 -20.41
C LEU A 39 1.78 4.44 -20.77
N SER A 40 1.46 4.84 -22.01
CA SER A 40 1.41 6.25 -22.33
C SER A 40 0.23 6.92 -21.62
N PHE A 41 0.27 8.24 -21.52
CA PHE A 41 -0.84 9.02 -20.96
C PHE A 41 -2.18 8.78 -21.67
N ASP A 42 -2.18 8.71 -23.00
CA ASP A 42 -3.39 8.51 -23.79
C ASP A 42 -3.94 7.10 -23.65
N GLU A 43 -3.07 6.10 -23.59
CA GLU A 43 -3.47 4.72 -23.28
C GLU A 43 -4.11 4.61 -21.90
N PHE A 44 -3.52 5.25 -20.89
CA PHE A 44 -4.05 5.28 -19.53
C PHE A 44 -5.45 5.90 -19.49
N LYS A 45 -5.63 7.06 -20.14
CA LYS A 45 -6.94 7.73 -20.27
C LYS A 45 -7.98 6.86 -20.98
N ALA A 46 -7.59 6.19 -22.06
CA ALA A 46 -8.49 5.33 -22.83
C ALA A 46 -8.96 4.13 -22.00
N LYS A 47 -8.08 3.57 -21.16
CA LYS A 47 -8.38 2.43 -20.28
C LYS A 47 -9.26 2.76 -19.08
N LYS A 48 -9.33 4.04 -18.67
CA LYS A 48 -10.18 4.52 -17.56
C LYS A 48 -9.98 3.75 -16.25
N TYR A 49 -8.72 3.50 -15.89
CA TYR A 49 -8.42 2.90 -14.59
C TYR A 49 -8.98 3.78 -13.46
N PRO A 50 -9.70 3.21 -12.48
CA PRO A 50 -10.27 4.00 -11.41
C PRO A 50 -9.16 4.39 -10.41
N ILE A 51 -9.16 5.66 -10.01
CA ILE A 51 -8.20 6.22 -9.05
C ILE A 51 -8.96 6.55 -7.77
N LEU A 52 -8.36 6.28 -6.61
CA LEU A 52 -9.00 6.45 -5.30
C LEU A 52 -9.32 7.92 -5.00
N ASP A 53 -8.44 8.84 -5.43
CA ASP A 53 -8.65 10.28 -5.32
C ASP A 53 -8.70 10.90 -6.71
N SER A 54 -9.72 11.72 -6.94
CA SER A 54 -9.92 12.43 -8.21
C SER A 54 -8.94 13.60 -8.40
N LEU A 55 -7.80 13.61 -7.70
CA LEU A 55 -6.77 14.61 -7.97
C LEU A 55 -6.37 14.42 -9.43
N SER A 56 -6.46 15.50 -10.20
CA SER A 56 -5.95 15.51 -11.56
C SER A 56 -4.48 15.16 -11.48
N LEU A 57 -4.13 13.94 -11.90
CA LEU A 57 -2.74 13.54 -12.08
C LEU A 57 -2.04 14.65 -12.88
N ASP A 58 -0.95 15.16 -12.35
CA ASP A 58 -0.22 16.26 -12.97
C ASP A 58 0.81 15.69 -13.94
N PHE A 59 0.47 15.70 -15.22
CA PHE A 59 1.34 15.23 -16.31
C PHE A 59 2.24 16.34 -16.87
N SER A 60 2.19 17.55 -16.31
CA SER A 60 2.89 18.71 -16.87
C SER A 60 4.35 18.84 -16.44
N SER A 61 4.79 18.04 -15.46
CA SER A 61 6.14 18.11 -14.88
C SER A 61 7.22 17.41 -15.71
N GLY A 62 6.86 16.64 -16.74
CA GLY A 62 7.78 15.75 -17.46
C GLY A 62 8.30 14.57 -16.61
N GLU A 63 7.72 14.35 -15.43
CA GLU A 63 8.02 13.22 -14.56
C GLU A 63 7.04 12.07 -14.82
N ASN A 64 7.51 10.85 -14.57
CA ASN A 64 6.69 9.64 -14.68
C ASN A 64 5.87 9.45 -13.41
N ILE A 65 4.65 8.97 -13.56
CA ILE A 65 3.73 8.73 -12.45
C ILE A 65 3.70 7.23 -12.16
N LEU A 66 3.93 6.85 -10.91
CA LEU A 66 3.76 5.47 -10.46
C LEU A 66 2.46 5.35 -9.67
N LEU A 67 1.51 4.61 -10.22
CA LEU A 67 0.29 4.22 -9.55
C LEU A 67 0.41 2.82 -8.94
N VAL A 68 -0.12 2.66 -7.73
CA VAL A 68 -0.18 1.38 -7.01
C VAL A 68 -1.64 0.98 -6.83
N LEU A 69 -1.97 -0.26 -7.18
CA LEU A 69 -3.29 -0.83 -6.93
C LEU A 69 -3.46 -1.02 -5.43
N ASP A 70 -4.50 -0.43 -4.85
CA ASP A 70 -4.90 -0.73 -3.48
C ASP A 70 -5.81 -1.97 -3.49
N PRO A 71 -5.34 -3.13 -2.98
CA PRO A 71 -6.06 -4.40 -3.06
C PRO A 71 -7.37 -4.40 -2.28
N HIS A 72 -7.58 -3.42 -1.38
CA HIS A 72 -8.74 -3.31 -0.51
C HIS A 72 -9.71 -2.20 -0.94
N SER A 73 -9.48 -1.56 -2.09
CA SER A 73 -10.25 -0.40 -2.55
C SER A 73 -11.19 -0.68 -3.73
N ASP A 74 -11.51 -1.95 -4.00
CA ASP A 74 -12.30 -2.37 -5.15
C ASP A 74 -11.68 -1.95 -6.50
N GLY A 75 -10.41 -2.32 -6.69
CA GLY A 75 -9.71 -2.15 -7.95
C GLY A 75 -9.15 -0.75 -8.22
N ARG A 76 -9.09 0.13 -7.22
CA ARG A 76 -8.63 1.52 -7.40
C ARG A 76 -7.13 1.67 -7.19
N TYR A 77 -6.57 2.62 -7.94
CA TYR A 77 -5.16 2.98 -7.87
C TYR A 77 -4.94 4.23 -7.02
N ILE A 78 -3.77 4.33 -6.40
CA ILE A 78 -3.30 5.50 -5.66
C ILE A 78 -1.94 5.91 -6.23
N ASP A 79 -1.71 7.21 -6.35
CA ASP A 79 -0.39 7.73 -6.69
C ASP A 79 0.61 7.38 -5.58
N CYS A 80 1.73 6.76 -5.94
CA CYS A 80 2.80 6.40 -5.00
C CYS A 80 3.46 7.62 -4.36
N LEU A 81 3.33 8.81 -4.97
CA LEU A 81 3.80 10.08 -4.42
C LEU A 81 2.81 10.76 -3.48
N ASP A 82 1.60 10.21 -3.34
CA ASP A 82 0.62 10.73 -2.40
C ASP A 82 1.16 10.62 -0.97
N ALA A 83 1.28 11.76 -0.29
CA ALA A 83 1.87 11.82 1.05
C ALA A 83 1.08 11.01 2.10
N ASP A 84 -0.18 10.70 1.82
CA ASP A 84 -1.07 9.94 2.70
C ASP A 84 -1.37 8.52 2.15
N ILE A 85 -0.63 8.02 1.14
CA ILE A 85 -0.88 6.71 0.53
C ILE A 85 -1.00 5.57 1.55
N GLU A 86 -0.11 5.50 2.55
CA GLU A 86 -0.15 4.47 3.58
C GLU A 86 -1.44 4.57 4.41
N LYS A 87 -1.81 5.78 4.83
CA LYS A 87 -3.06 6.01 5.57
C LYS A 87 -4.27 5.62 4.74
N LYS A 88 -4.29 5.97 3.45
CA LYS A 88 -5.38 5.65 2.52
C LYS A 88 -5.57 4.14 2.35
N MET A 89 -4.49 3.39 2.11
CA MET A 89 -4.58 1.93 1.99
C MET A 89 -5.03 1.27 3.30
N VAL A 90 -4.57 1.79 4.45
CA VAL A 90 -5.02 1.35 5.76
C VAL A 90 -6.52 1.59 5.95
N ILE A 91 -7.02 2.77 5.53
CA ILE A 91 -8.46 3.11 5.56
C ILE A 91 -9.26 2.17 4.67
N SER A 92 -8.81 1.93 3.44
CA SER A 92 -9.47 1.02 2.50
C SER A 92 -9.65 -0.37 3.11
N LYS A 93 -8.60 -0.91 3.75
CA LYS A 93 -8.70 -2.20 4.46
C LYS A 93 -9.71 -2.17 5.59
N CYS A 94 -9.76 -1.10 6.39
CA CYS A 94 -10.78 -0.98 7.45
C CYS A 94 -12.20 -1.00 6.86
N ILE A 95 -12.42 -0.26 5.78
CA ILE A 95 -13.72 -0.20 5.09
C ILE A 95 -14.09 -1.59 4.53
N ALA A 96 -13.13 -2.30 3.94
CA ALA A 96 -13.32 -3.66 3.44
C ALA A 96 -13.70 -4.64 4.57
N TYR A 97 -13.00 -4.60 5.71
CA TYR A 97 -13.35 -5.41 6.88
C TYR A 97 -14.75 -5.10 7.37
N ARG A 98 -15.10 -3.82 7.48
CA ARG A 98 -16.44 -3.40 7.91
C ARG A 98 -17.51 -3.97 6.98
N GLU A 99 -17.34 -3.86 5.67
CA GLU A 99 -18.33 -4.36 4.70
C GLU A 99 -18.49 -5.89 4.76
N ILE A 100 -17.38 -6.63 4.91
CA ILE A 100 -17.41 -8.09 5.06
C ILE A 100 -18.10 -8.48 6.39
N LEU A 101 -17.75 -7.84 7.50
CA LEU A 101 -18.35 -8.12 8.81
C LEU A 101 -19.85 -7.78 8.83
N ARG A 102 -20.25 -6.66 8.20
CA ARG A 102 -21.66 -6.30 8.01
C ARG A 102 -22.39 -7.38 7.21
N SER A 103 -21.78 -7.86 6.12
CA SER A 103 -22.34 -8.94 5.29
C SER A 103 -22.48 -10.27 6.04
N MET A 104 -21.64 -10.51 7.04
CA MET A 104 -21.75 -11.65 7.96
C MET A 104 -22.82 -11.45 9.06
N GLY A 105 -23.48 -10.30 9.12
CA GLY A 105 -24.55 -10.00 10.08
C GLY A 105 -24.09 -9.33 11.38
N ALA A 106 -22.93 -8.65 11.38
CA ALA A 106 -22.49 -7.90 12.55
C ALA A 106 -23.47 -6.76 12.89
N LYS A 107 -23.81 -6.62 14.18
CA LYS A 107 -24.66 -5.56 14.74
C LYS A 107 -23.88 -4.34 15.17
N GLU A 108 -22.73 -4.55 15.79
CA GLU A 108 -21.86 -3.47 16.25
C GLU A 108 -20.46 -3.76 15.72
N ILE A 109 -19.86 -2.78 15.04
CA ILE A 109 -18.48 -2.84 14.54
C ILE A 109 -17.77 -1.58 15.04
N LYS A 110 -16.65 -1.75 15.71
CA LYS A 110 -15.75 -0.68 16.11
C LYS A 110 -14.33 -1.03 15.69
N ILE A 111 -13.81 -0.32 14.71
CA ILE A 111 -12.43 -0.45 14.23
C ILE A 111 -11.63 0.70 14.81
N VAL A 112 -10.64 0.40 15.64
CA VAL A 112 -9.69 1.38 16.18
C VAL A 112 -8.35 1.13 15.54
N HIS A 113 -7.87 2.13 14.82
CA HIS A 113 -6.54 2.17 14.26
C HIS A 113 -5.58 2.92 15.15
N ARG A 114 -4.37 2.41 15.32
CA ARG A 114 -3.25 3.11 15.98
C ARG A 114 -1.97 2.93 15.17
N THR A 115 -1.32 4.03 14.83
CA THR A 115 0.06 4.02 14.35
C THR A 115 1.03 3.94 15.51
N SER A 116 2.00 3.03 15.41
CA SER A 116 3.19 3.09 16.25
C SER A 116 4.43 3.18 15.36
N ASP A 117 5.07 4.34 15.35
CA ASP A 117 6.33 4.51 14.66
C ASP A 117 7.38 3.59 15.31
N LYS A 118 7.74 2.52 14.62
CA LYS A 118 8.96 1.76 14.89
C LYS A 118 10.00 2.19 13.87
N THR A 119 10.85 3.14 14.26
CA THR A 119 12.07 3.40 13.49
C THR A 119 12.94 2.14 13.54
N ILE A 120 12.94 1.34 12.47
CA ILE A 120 13.94 0.31 12.27
C ILE A 120 15.10 1.01 11.57
N VAL A 121 16.13 1.36 12.34
CA VAL A 121 17.40 1.80 11.75
C VAL A 121 18.05 0.55 11.18
N SER A 122 17.84 0.28 9.88
CA SER A 122 18.68 -0.65 9.14
C SER A 122 20.07 -0.03 9.02
N LYS A 123 20.94 -0.30 9.99
CA LYS A 123 22.39 -0.16 9.81
C LYS A 123 22.78 -1.17 8.73
N ASN A 124 23.22 -0.69 7.58
CA ASN A 124 24.47 -1.08 6.88
C ASN A 124 24.37 -0.76 5.39
N MET A 125 25.32 0.03 4.88
CA MET A 125 26.42 -0.55 4.11
C MET A 125 27.58 0.45 4.03
N ASP A 126 28.72 0.01 4.57
CA ASP A 126 30.04 0.57 4.31
C ASP A 126 30.30 0.55 2.80
N ILE A 127 30.25 1.71 2.17
CA ILE A 127 30.96 1.90 0.90
C ILE A 127 32.40 2.20 1.28
N LYS A 128 33.26 1.17 1.13
CA LYS A 128 34.72 1.31 1.12
C LYS A 128 35.10 2.26 -0.03
N ALA A 129 35.18 3.55 0.26
CA ALA A 129 35.90 4.49 -0.57
C ALA A 129 37.39 4.41 -0.19
N ASN A 130 38.18 3.78 -1.05
CA ASN A 130 39.63 3.90 -1.03
C ASN A 130 40.00 5.37 -1.23
N GLY A 131 40.42 6.04 -0.16
CA GLY A 131 40.95 7.40 -0.20
C GLY A 131 41.85 7.63 1.01
N ARG A 132 43.16 7.43 0.83
CA ARG A 132 44.18 7.89 1.79
C ARG A 132 44.10 9.41 1.89
N TYR A 133 43.89 9.95 3.10
CA TYR A 133 44.52 11.15 3.69
C TYR A 133 44.01 11.23 5.13
N GLY A 134 44.83 10.92 6.13
CA GLY A 134 45.49 11.95 6.93
C GLY A 134 45.07 11.78 8.40
N ALA A 135 46.05 11.64 9.29
CA ALA A 135 45.85 11.33 10.70
C ALA A 135 45.04 12.40 11.46
N GLY A 136 44.21 11.95 12.39
CA GLY A 136 43.52 12.79 13.35
C GLY A 136 42.44 12.00 14.07
N ASP A 137 42.79 11.41 15.22
CA ASP A 137 41.81 11.01 16.23
C ASP A 137 41.05 12.28 16.66
N MET A 138 39.90 12.51 16.05
CA MET A 138 38.85 13.32 16.63
C MET A 138 37.71 12.38 16.95
N ASP A 139 37.59 12.08 18.23
CA ASP A 139 36.37 11.62 18.87
C ASP A 139 35.32 12.72 18.66
N VAL A 140 34.74 12.78 17.45
CA VAL A 140 33.54 13.56 17.20
C VAL A 140 32.41 12.73 17.76
N GLU A 141 32.21 12.92 19.06
CA GLU A 141 30.99 12.62 19.77
C GLU A 141 29.87 13.32 18.99
N ALA A 142 29.31 12.59 18.02
CA ALA A 142 28.27 13.07 17.15
C ALA A 142 27.02 13.20 18.01
N ASN A 143 26.91 14.34 18.69
CA ASN A 143 25.70 14.94 19.21
C ASN A 143 24.75 15.20 18.03
N ARG A 144 24.27 14.12 17.41
CA ARG A 144 23.02 14.11 16.67
C ARG A 144 21.94 14.11 17.72
N THR A 145 21.58 15.31 18.15
CA THR A 145 20.29 15.59 18.75
C THR A 145 19.25 14.78 17.99
N LYS A 146 18.75 13.72 18.62
CA LYS A 146 17.52 13.06 18.19
C LYS A 146 16.48 14.18 18.18
N LYS A 147 16.23 14.79 17.02
CA LYS A 147 14.94 15.42 16.78
C LYS A 147 13.95 14.26 16.87
N GLN A 148 13.46 14.05 18.09
CA GLN A 148 12.20 13.39 18.37
C GLN A 148 11.22 14.17 17.49
N ARG A 149 10.90 13.63 16.30
CA ARG A 149 9.67 14.06 15.66
C ARG A 149 8.61 13.68 16.68
N ASP A 150 7.83 14.65 17.11
CA ASP A 150 6.63 14.38 17.90
C ASP A 150 5.87 13.29 17.14
N LYS A 151 5.73 12.13 17.79
CA LYS A 151 5.05 10.97 17.22
C LYS A 151 3.59 11.39 17.08
N GLU A 152 3.17 11.74 15.88
CA GLU A 152 1.75 11.93 15.60
C GLU A 152 1.09 10.54 15.71
N GLU A 153 0.50 10.27 16.87
CA GLU A 153 -0.38 9.12 17.04
C GLU A 153 -1.63 9.38 16.19
N TRP A 154 -1.70 8.73 15.04
CA TRP A 154 -2.87 8.78 14.19
C TRP A 154 -3.85 7.72 14.69
N ILE A 155 -4.97 8.19 15.23
CA ILE A 155 -6.07 7.34 15.68
C ILE A 155 -7.25 7.58 14.75
N GLN A 156 -7.70 6.52 14.08
CA GLN A 156 -8.94 6.53 13.34
C GLN A 156 -9.89 5.53 13.96
N THR A 157 -11.13 5.96 14.20
CA THR A 157 -12.20 5.08 14.66
C THR A 157 -13.30 5.02 13.62
N ILE A 158 -13.66 3.81 13.20
CA ILE A 158 -14.87 3.56 12.40
C ILE A 158 -15.85 2.80 13.28
N GLU A 159 -17.01 3.39 13.55
CA GLU A 159 -18.07 2.77 14.35
C GLU A 159 -19.35 2.64 13.51
N GLU A 160 -19.98 1.47 13.57
CA GLU A 160 -21.25 1.19 12.90
C GLU A 160 -22.13 0.35 13.83
N THR A 161 -23.39 0.76 13.96
CA THR A 161 -24.41 0.02 14.69
C THR A 161 -25.61 -0.20 13.77
N THR A 162 -26.06 -1.44 13.65
CA THR A 162 -27.20 -1.83 12.82
C THR A 162 -28.21 -2.60 13.68
N ASP A 163 -29.43 -2.08 13.77
CA ASP A 163 -30.49 -2.65 14.62
C ASP A 163 -31.02 -4.00 14.10
N SER A 164 -31.00 -4.21 12.79
CA SER A 164 -31.49 -5.43 12.13
C SER A 164 -30.59 -5.82 10.96
N PRO A 165 -29.39 -6.35 11.22
CA PRO A 165 -28.47 -6.71 10.15
C PRO A 165 -28.98 -7.95 9.40
N GLU A 166 -28.94 -7.88 8.08
CA GLU A 166 -29.20 -9.01 7.21
C GLU A 166 -27.89 -9.71 6.85
N THR A 167 -27.81 -11.00 7.17
CA THR A 167 -26.70 -11.84 6.74
C THR A 167 -26.87 -12.17 5.25
N ARG A 168 -25.89 -11.79 4.43
CA ARG A 168 -25.85 -12.17 3.02
C ARG A 168 -25.61 -13.66 2.86
N SER A 169 -25.86 -14.20 1.67
CA SER A 169 -25.56 -15.61 1.39
C SER A 169 -24.06 -15.88 1.49
N LEU A 170 -23.68 -17.13 1.79
CA LEU A 170 -22.26 -17.52 1.88
C LEU A 170 -21.49 -17.20 0.59
N GLN A 171 -22.11 -17.40 -0.57
CA GLN A 171 -21.50 -17.11 -1.87
C GLN A 171 -21.25 -15.61 -2.08
N GLU A 172 -22.19 -14.75 -1.65
CA GLU A 172 -22.00 -13.30 -1.71
C GLU A 172 -20.89 -12.84 -0.78
N ILE A 173 -20.82 -13.40 0.45
CA ILE A 173 -19.76 -13.08 1.40
C ILE A 173 -18.39 -13.46 0.82
N GLU A 174 -18.26 -14.65 0.25
CA GLU A 174 -17.03 -15.11 -0.40
C GLU A 174 -16.65 -14.20 -1.59
N THR A 175 -17.63 -13.77 -2.37
CA THR A 175 -17.43 -12.83 -3.49
C THR A 175 -16.87 -11.49 -2.99
N ILE A 176 -17.43 -10.94 -1.92
CA ILE A 176 -16.95 -9.68 -1.31
C ILE A 176 -15.54 -9.86 -0.72
N MET A 177 -15.26 -11.00 -0.09
CA MET A 177 -13.91 -11.32 0.42
C MET A 177 -12.89 -11.40 -0.73
N MET A 178 -13.24 -11.97 -1.88
CA MET A 178 -12.39 -11.99 -3.07
C MET A 178 -12.20 -10.59 -3.65
N GLN A 179 -13.27 -9.81 -3.76
CA GLN A 179 -13.26 -8.44 -4.30
C GLN A 179 -12.29 -7.53 -3.53
N TYR A 180 -12.23 -7.66 -2.21
CA TYR A 180 -11.30 -6.89 -1.36
C TYR A 180 -9.97 -7.59 -1.08
N SER A 181 -9.65 -8.69 -1.78
CA SER A 181 -8.42 -9.46 -1.55
C SER A 181 -8.21 -9.93 -0.09
N LEU A 182 -9.31 -10.17 0.64
CA LEU A 182 -9.33 -10.61 2.03
C LEU A 182 -9.75 -12.08 2.20
N TYR A 183 -9.87 -12.82 1.10
CA TYR A 183 -10.25 -14.24 1.09
C TYR A 183 -9.22 -15.18 1.73
N HIS A 184 -7.97 -14.73 1.90
CA HIS A 184 -6.91 -15.44 2.63
C HIS A 184 -6.75 -14.96 4.08
N ASP A 185 -7.55 -14.00 4.54
CA ASP A 185 -7.43 -13.47 5.89
C ASP A 185 -7.90 -14.48 6.93
N THR A 186 -7.01 -14.87 7.84
CA THR A 186 -7.28 -15.96 8.80
C THR A 186 -8.42 -15.63 9.76
N ASN A 187 -8.57 -14.37 10.17
CA ASN A 187 -9.64 -13.96 11.07
C ASN A 187 -11.00 -14.01 10.36
N LEU A 188 -11.08 -13.48 9.14
CA LEU A 188 -12.31 -13.52 8.35
C LEU A 188 -12.68 -14.94 7.91
N ILE A 189 -11.70 -15.78 7.53
CA ILE A 189 -11.92 -17.20 7.24
C ILE A 189 -12.50 -17.92 8.46
N ALA A 190 -11.96 -17.68 9.65
CA ALA A 190 -12.48 -18.30 10.87
C ALA A 190 -13.94 -17.90 11.12
N LEU A 191 -14.30 -16.63 10.93
CA LEU A 191 -15.69 -16.15 11.03
C LEU A 191 -16.59 -16.77 9.96
N TYR A 192 -16.15 -16.79 8.71
CA TYR A 192 -16.87 -17.38 7.58
C TYR A 192 -17.19 -18.86 7.81
N ASN A 193 -16.19 -19.64 8.23
CA ASN A 193 -16.36 -21.07 8.52
C ASN A 193 -17.34 -21.31 9.68
N ARG A 194 -17.31 -20.45 10.71
CA ARG A 194 -18.28 -20.53 11.81
C ARG A 194 -19.69 -20.20 11.36
N LEU A 195 -19.85 -19.17 10.52
CA LEU A 195 -21.14 -18.82 9.93
C LEU A 195 -21.67 -19.97 9.08
N LYS A 196 -20.83 -20.60 8.26
CA LYS A 196 -21.17 -21.77 7.45
C LYS A 196 -21.66 -22.95 8.30
N SER A 197 -21.00 -23.22 9.43
CA SER A 197 -21.38 -24.32 10.34
C SER A 197 -22.62 -24.04 11.16
N ASN A 198 -22.79 -22.81 11.66
CA ASN A 198 -23.82 -22.47 12.64
C ASN A 198 -25.04 -21.75 12.04
N GLN A 199 -25.01 -21.43 10.73
CA GLN A 199 -25.97 -20.59 9.99
C GLN A 199 -26.06 -19.13 10.46
N LYS A 200 -25.73 -18.84 11.73
CA LYS A 200 -25.67 -17.49 12.31
C LYS A 200 -24.52 -17.37 13.29
N LEU A 201 -23.99 -16.16 13.40
CA LEU A 201 -23.09 -15.75 14.46
C LEU A 201 -23.94 -15.03 15.52
N ASN A 202 -23.91 -15.47 16.79
CA ASN A 202 -24.75 -14.89 17.86
C ASN A 202 -23.92 -14.56 19.09
N GLY A 203 -24.03 -13.32 19.60
CA GLY A 203 -23.65 -12.95 20.97
C GLY A 203 -22.15 -12.88 21.25
N ILE A 204 -21.31 -12.90 20.21
CA ILE A 204 -19.85 -12.98 20.38
C ILE A 204 -19.25 -11.60 20.19
N LYS A 205 -18.81 -10.98 21.28
CA LYS A 205 -17.87 -9.86 21.19
C LYS A 205 -16.50 -10.43 20.84
N GLN A 206 -16.00 -10.16 19.63
CA GLN A 206 -14.68 -10.60 19.19
C GLN A 206 -13.77 -9.39 19.05
N LYS A 207 -12.52 -9.57 19.51
CA LYS A 207 -11.44 -8.63 19.28
C LYS A 207 -10.52 -9.22 18.23
N ILE A 208 -10.43 -8.58 17.06
CA ILE A 208 -9.57 -9.00 15.96
C ILE A 208 -8.40 -8.02 15.88
N ASN A 209 -7.18 -8.53 15.94
CA ASN A 209 -5.98 -7.73 15.74
C ASN A 209 -5.50 -7.91 14.30
N ILE A 210 -5.31 -6.81 13.57
CA ILE A 210 -4.80 -6.82 12.20
C ILE A 210 -3.44 -6.14 12.21
N THR A 211 -2.45 -6.80 11.61
CA THR A 211 -1.13 -6.23 11.32
C THR A 211 -1.05 -5.94 9.83
N PHE A 212 -0.49 -4.79 9.47
CA PHE A 212 -0.28 -4.39 8.09
C PHE A 212 1.17 -4.63 7.71
N SER A 213 1.39 -5.18 6.53
CA SER A 213 2.65 -5.09 5.79
C SER A 213 2.35 -4.18 4.61
N SER A 214 2.98 -3.01 4.48
CA SER A 214 2.49 -2.01 3.54
C SER A 214 2.86 -2.38 2.09
N GLU A 215 1.87 -2.55 1.23
CA GLU A 215 2.07 -2.67 -0.23
C GLU A 215 2.80 -1.43 -0.81
N VAL A 216 2.68 -0.31 -0.09
CA VAL A 216 3.44 0.93 -0.31
C VAL A 216 4.94 0.70 -0.21
N GLU A 217 5.44 0.00 0.81
CA GLU A 217 6.87 -0.23 1.00
C GLU A 217 7.48 -0.96 -0.20
N ASN A 218 6.80 -2.01 -0.67
CA ASN A 218 7.24 -2.76 -1.84
C ASN A 218 7.26 -1.90 -3.11
N SER A 219 6.30 -0.98 -3.25
CA SER A 219 6.19 -0.11 -4.43
C SER A 219 7.19 1.05 -4.40
N THR A 220 7.47 1.60 -3.22
CA THR A 220 8.53 2.59 -3.02
C THR A 220 9.92 1.97 -3.26
N LYS A 221 10.18 0.76 -2.74
CA LYS A 221 11.42 0.01 -3.01
C LYS A 221 11.60 -0.25 -4.51
N PHE A 222 10.51 -0.59 -5.19
CA PHE A 222 10.50 -0.77 -6.64
C PHE A 222 10.84 0.53 -7.38
N ALA A 223 10.19 1.66 -7.05
CA ALA A 223 10.48 2.96 -7.65
C ALA A 223 11.94 3.39 -7.47
N ILE A 224 12.49 3.20 -6.26
CA ILE A 224 13.91 3.48 -5.95
C ILE A 224 14.83 2.60 -6.80
N ASN A 225 14.52 1.30 -6.93
CA ASN A 225 15.29 0.38 -7.76
C ASN A 225 15.28 0.82 -9.23
N LEU A 226 14.11 1.17 -9.77
CA LEU A 226 13.98 1.64 -11.13
C LEU A 226 14.79 2.92 -11.38
N LYS A 227 14.68 3.90 -10.48
CA LYS A 227 15.45 5.15 -10.57
C LYS A 227 16.96 4.91 -10.48
N GLY A 228 17.40 3.98 -9.63
CA GLY A 228 18.82 3.65 -9.47
C GLY A 228 19.43 2.92 -10.68
N ASN A 229 18.67 2.04 -11.32
CA ASN A 229 19.17 1.19 -12.41
C ASN A 229 18.85 1.74 -13.81
N PHE A 230 17.82 2.58 -13.94
CA PHE A 230 17.29 3.08 -15.21
C PHE A 230 17.04 4.60 -15.19
N GLY A 231 17.74 5.36 -14.36
CA GLY A 231 17.51 6.81 -14.19
C GLY A 231 17.70 7.67 -15.44
N GLU A 232 18.38 7.14 -16.48
CA GLU A 232 18.49 7.78 -17.81
C GLU A 232 17.24 7.56 -18.67
N VAL A 233 16.42 6.56 -18.33
CA VAL A 233 15.23 6.13 -19.07
C VAL A 233 13.95 6.55 -18.35
N ILE A 234 13.94 6.47 -17.02
CA ILE A 234 12.78 6.83 -16.19
C ILE A 234 13.16 7.84 -15.11
N SER A 235 12.33 8.88 -15.01
CA SER A 235 12.43 9.88 -13.96
C SER A 235 11.17 9.86 -13.11
N PHE A 236 11.31 9.58 -11.83
CA PHE A 236 10.31 9.90 -10.83
C PHE A 236 10.78 11.12 -10.05
N GLY A 237 9.83 11.92 -9.56
CA GLY A 237 10.11 13.12 -8.80
C GLY A 237 11.09 12.97 -7.64
N SER A 238 11.55 14.11 -7.14
CA SER A 238 12.61 14.19 -6.12
C SER A 238 12.32 13.40 -4.83
N ALA A 239 11.06 13.06 -4.56
CA ALA A 239 10.63 12.24 -3.43
C ALA A 239 11.28 10.85 -3.36
N PHE A 240 11.64 10.24 -4.50
CA PHE A 240 12.31 8.93 -4.56
C PHE A 240 13.86 8.99 -4.53
N GLY A 241 14.45 10.08 -4.03
CA GLY A 241 15.91 10.27 -3.97
C GLY A 241 16.63 9.26 -3.07
N ALA A 242 17.87 8.91 -3.44
CA ALA A 242 18.74 7.93 -2.74
C ALA A 242 19.05 8.28 -1.27
N GLU A 243 18.83 9.53 -0.84
CA GLU A 243 19.09 9.99 0.54
C GLU A 243 17.90 9.83 1.49
N ASN A 244 16.72 9.46 0.99
CA ASN A 244 15.53 9.20 1.82
C ASN A 244 15.42 7.74 2.29
N THR A 245 16.55 7.03 2.48
CA THR A 245 16.60 5.68 3.07
C THR A 245 16.43 5.73 4.59
N LYS A 246 15.36 6.38 5.07
CA LYS A 246 14.79 6.00 6.37
C LYS A 246 13.68 5.01 6.05
N GLU A 247 13.98 3.71 6.21
CA GLU A 247 12.95 2.68 6.40
C GLU A 247 12.20 3.02 7.69
N VAL A 248 11.23 3.93 7.60
CA VAL A 248 10.23 4.08 8.65
C VAL A 248 9.23 2.98 8.40
N ILE A 249 9.47 1.82 9.01
CA ILE A 249 8.46 0.78 9.06
C ILE A 249 7.38 1.27 10.04
N GLN A 250 6.34 1.89 9.49
CA GLN A 250 5.15 2.17 10.27
C GLN A 250 4.48 0.83 10.56
N LYS A 251 4.63 0.35 11.80
CA LYS A 251 3.87 -0.81 12.25
C LYS A 251 2.48 -0.30 12.62
N PHE A 252 1.52 -0.62 11.78
CA PHE A 252 0.11 -0.37 12.01
C PHE A 252 -0.48 -1.52 12.82
N GLU A 253 -1.03 -1.19 13.99
CA GLU A 253 -1.82 -2.12 14.78
C GLU A 253 -3.27 -1.66 14.75
N GLN A 254 -4.16 -2.57 14.38
CA GLN A 254 -5.59 -2.33 14.41
C GLN A 254 -6.29 -3.31 15.34
N THR A 255 -7.25 -2.79 16.08
CA THR A 255 -8.18 -3.57 16.88
C THR A 255 -9.58 -3.39 16.31
N ILE A 256 -10.21 -4.49 15.89
CA ILE A 256 -11.63 -4.51 15.56
C ILE A 256 -12.37 -5.18 16.71
N GLU A 257 -13.32 -4.46 17.29
CA GLU A 257 -14.33 -5.02 18.18
C GLU A 257 -15.61 -5.23 17.36
N VAL A 258 -16.10 -6.46 17.32
CA VAL A 258 -17.34 -6.80 16.59
C VAL A 258 -18.29 -7.59 17.47
N LYS A 259 -19.59 -7.33 17.32
CA LYS A 259 -20.67 -8.08 17.97
C LYS A 259 -21.70 -8.49 16.91
N PHE A 260 -22.10 -9.75 16.93
CA PHE A 260 -23.12 -10.35 16.07
C PHE A 260 -24.42 -10.60 16.86
#